data_AF-A2FEY5-F1
#
_entry.id   AF-A2FEY5-F1
#
_cell.length_a   1.000
_cell.length_b   1.000
_cell.length_c   1.000
_cell.angle_alpha   90.00
_cell.angle_beta   90.00
_cell.angle_gamma   90.00
#
_symmetry.space_group_name_H-M   'P 1'
#
loop_
_entity.id
_entity.type
_entity.pdbx_description
1 polymer ?
#
loop_
_entity_poly.entity_id
_entity_poly.type
_entity_poly.pdbx_seq_one_letter_code
_entity_poly.pdbx_strand_id
1 'polypeptide(L)'
;MYNSLERFISTAERTGFDEDHRLVGDLYPYTSYGYSLLELCCYHGAFDCFKLLRTKFSSHITQSCLQFSFLGGNPEILSECR
;
A
#
# COMPACT_ATOMS: atom_id res chain seq x y z
N MET A 1 2.42 -22.17 6.17
CA MET A 1 3.01 -20.82 6.10
C MET A 1 2.17 -20.07 5.06
N TYR A 2 1.13 -19.36 5.52
CA TYR A 2 0.16 -18.72 4.63
C TYR A 2 0.84 -17.54 3.94
N ASN A 3 0.80 -17.50 2.60
CA ASN A 3 1.37 -16.41 1.82
C ASN A 3 0.57 -15.12 2.10
N SER A 4 1.22 -14.11 2.71
CA SER A 4 0.58 -12.83 3.04
C SER A 4 -0.05 -12.15 1.81
N LEU A 5 0.53 -12.39 0.63
CA LEU A 5 0.02 -11.89 -0.65
C LEU A 5 -1.30 -12.58 -1.06
N GLU A 6 -1.39 -13.91 -0.99
CA GLU A 6 -2.64 -14.64 -1.31
C GLU A 6 -3.78 -14.25 -0.35
N ARG A 7 -3.45 -14.01 0.91
CA ARG A 7 -4.43 -13.52 1.88
C ARG A 7 -4.87 -12.09 1.57
N PHE A 8 -3.95 -11.24 1.12
CA PHE A 8 -4.30 -9.88 0.68
C PHE A 8 -5.17 -9.91 -0.58
N ILE A 9 -4.81 -10.71 -1.60
CA ILE A 9 -5.61 -10.89 -2.82
C ILE A 9 -7.01 -11.37 -2.45
N SER A 10 -7.14 -12.48 -1.74
CA SER A 10 -8.45 -13.01 -1.34
C SER A 10 -9.26 -12.03 -0.48
N THR A 11 -8.61 -11.14 0.28
CA THR A 11 -9.31 -10.08 1.02
C THR A 11 -9.78 -8.96 0.10
N ALA A 12 -8.91 -8.51 -0.81
CA ALA A 12 -9.20 -7.46 -1.79
C ALA A 12 -10.29 -7.88 -2.79
N GLU A 13 -10.43 -9.16 -3.08
CA GLU A 13 -11.45 -9.68 -4.00
C GLU A 13 -12.83 -9.89 -3.37
N ARG A 14 -12.95 -9.78 -2.04
CA ARG A 14 -14.23 -9.96 -1.36
C ARG A 14 -15.12 -8.73 -1.57
N THR A 15 -16.41 -8.99 -1.74
CA THR A 15 -17.43 -7.95 -1.72
C THR A 15 -17.38 -7.21 -0.38
N GLY A 16 -17.16 -5.89 -0.43
CA GLY A 16 -17.01 -5.03 0.74
C GLY A 16 -15.57 -4.69 1.15
N PHE A 17 -14.57 -5.01 0.31
CA PHE A 17 -13.24 -4.42 0.46
C PHE A 17 -13.33 -2.89 0.26
N ASP A 18 -12.82 -2.14 1.23
CA ASP A 18 -12.75 -0.69 1.20
C ASP A 18 -11.33 -0.26 0.83
N GLU A 19 -11.14 0.12 -0.43
CA GLU A 19 -9.85 0.57 -0.97
C GLU A 19 -9.40 1.93 -0.40
N ASP A 20 -10.36 2.73 0.07
CA ASP A 20 -10.13 4.03 0.70
C ASP A 20 -9.84 3.88 2.20
N HIS A 21 -9.79 2.64 2.71
CA HIS A 21 -9.50 2.37 4.11
C HIS A 21 -8.14 2.94 4.50
N ARG A 22 -8.15 3.78 5.52
CA ARG A 22 -6.96 4.40 6.10
C ARG A 22 -6.68 3.87 7.49
N LEU A 23 -5.42 3.53 7.73
CA LEU A 23 -4.94 2.99 8.99
C LEU A 23 -4.17 4.07 9.74
N VAL A 24 -4.58 4.31 10.99
CA VAL A 24 -3.83 5.07 11.98
C VAL A 24 -3.21 4.06 12.93
N GLY A 25 -1.90 4.17 13.15
CA GLY A 25 -1.22 3.28 14.10
C GLY A 25 0.11 3.86 14.55
N ASP A 26 0.47 3.57 15.80
CA ASP A 26 1.70 4.06 16.44
C ASP A 26 2.99 3.48 15.82
N LEU A 27 2.85 2.49 14.93
CA LEU A 27 3.95 1.89 14.17
C LEU A 27 4.42 2.76 13.00
N TYR A 28 3.64 3.78 12.63
CA TYR A 28 3.92 4.66 11.51
C TYR A 28 4.02 6.11 11.98
N PRO A 29 4.66 7.01 11.22
CA PRO A 29 4.68 8.42 11.56
C PRO A 29 3.26 8.96 11.75
N TYR A 30 3.09 9.86 12.71
CA TYR A 30 1.75 10.36 13.03
C TYR A 30 1.13 11.15 11.87
N THR A 31 -0.14 10.87 11.60
CA THR A 31 -0.99 11.55 10.61
C THR A 31 -2.41 11.67 11.16
N SER A 32 -3.04 12.84 10.99
CA SER A 32 -4.42 13.08 11.39
C SER A 32 -5.44 12.31 10.56
N TYR A 33 -5.05 11.79 9.40
CA TYR A 33 -5.93 11.11 8.45
C TYR A 33 -5.62 9.63 8.27
N GLY A 34 -4.53 9.12 8.86
CA GLY A 34 -4.01 7.78 8.61
C GLY A 34 -3.31 7.64 7.26
N TYR A 35 -2.88 6.42 6.95
CA TYR A 35 -2.27 6.06 5.67
C TYR A 35 -3.16 5.08 4.90
N SER A 36 -3.25 5.30 3.60
CA SER A 36 -3.86 4.35 2.67
C SER A 36 -3.07 3.05 2.58
N LEU A 37 -3.74 1.99 2.14
CA LEU A 37 -3.08 0.71 1.88
C LEU A 37 -1.94 0.83 0.87
N LEU A 38 -2.06 1.73 -0.13
CA LEU A 38 -1.02 1.96 -1.13
C LEU A 38 0.23 2.56 -0.50
N GLU A 39 0.07 3.59 0.35
CA GLU A 39 1.19 4.22 1.08
C GLU A 39 1.88 3.21 1.99
N LEU A 40 1.11 2.36 2.68
CA LEU A 40 1.67 1.29 3.51
C LEU A 40 2.43 0.25 2.67
N CYS A 41 1.96 -0.09 1.47
CA CYS A 41 2.70 -0.96 0.56
C CYS A 41 4.06 -0.35 0.18
N CYS A 42 4.11 0.97 -0.05
CA CYS A 42 5.37 1.68 -0.28
C CYS A 42 6.30 1.62 0.93
N TYR A 43 5.75 1.81 2.14
CA TYR A 43 6.53 1.78 3.39
C TYR A 43 7.17 0.42 3.65
N HIS A 44 6.45 -0.67 3.36
CA HIS A 44 6.92 -2.05 3.57
C HIS A 44 7.62 -2.66 2.36
N GLY A 45 7.75 -1.93 1.24
CA GLY A 45 8.36 -2.47 0.02
C GLY A 45 7.55 -3.57 -0.68
N ALA A 46 6.24 -3.66 -0.43
CA ALA A 46 5.36 -4.72 -0.92
C ALA A 46 4.87 -4.46 -2.36
N PHE A 47 5.72 -4.72 -3.35
CA PHE A 47 5.46 -4.40 -4.76
C PHE A 47 4.24 -5.12 -5.33
N ASP A 48 4.04 -6.40 -5.05
CA ASP A 48 2.91 -7.16 -5.58
C ASP A 48 1.55 -6.58 -5.10
N CYS A 49 1.47 -6.21 -3.82
CA CYS A 49 0.29 -5.56 -3.27
C CYS A 49 0.09 -4.16 -3.87
N PHE A 50 1.16 -3.38 -4.01
CA PHE A 50 1.14 -2.07 -4.66
C PHE A 50 0.60 -2.16 -6.10
N LYS A 51 1.12 -3.11 -6.89
CA LYS A 51 0.71 -3.34 -8.28
C LYS A 51 -0.75 -3.77 -8.37
N LEU A 52 -1.21 -4.63 -7.46
CA LEU A 52 -2.61 -5.02 -7.39
C LEU A 52 -3.51 -3.80 -7.12
N LEU A 53 -3.15 -2.98 -6.14
CA LEU A 53 -3.92 -1.78 -5.78
C LEU A 53 -4.01 -0.79 -6.96
N ARG A 54 -2.90 -0.56 -7.66
CA ARG A 54 -2.85 0.31 -8.84
C ARG A 54 -3.65 -0.23 -10.02
N THR A 55 -3.55 -1.52 -10.31
CA THR A 55 -4.19 -2.10 -11.51
C THR A 55 -5.67 -2.38 -11.32
N LYS A 56 -6.08 -2.83 -10.13
CA LYS A 56 -7.47 -3.25 -9.86
C LYS A 56 -8.34 -2.11 -9.34
N PHE A 57 -7.82 -1.29 -8.44
CA PHE A 57 -8.58 -0.23 -7.77
C PHE A 57 -8.19 1.16 -8.25
N SER A 58 -7.23 1.28 -9.17
CA SER A 58 -6.74 2.58 -9.67
C SER A 58 -6.28 3.54 -8.56
N SER A 59 -5.83 3.00 -7.42
CA SER A 59 -5.49 3.79 -6.24
C SER A 59 -4.49 4.89 -6.56
N HIS A 60 -4.74 6.12 -6.13
CA HIS A 60 -3.92 7.28 -6.49
C HIS A 60 -2.56 7.27 -5.77
N ILE A 61 -1.48 7.53 -6.50
CA ILE A 61 -0.13 7.68 -5.91
C ILE A 61 -0.04 9.04 -5.21
N THR A 62 0.22 9.04 -3.91
CA THR A 62 0.37 10.28 -3.13
C THR A 62 1.84 10.66 -3.00
N GLN A 63 2.11 11.88 -2.53
CA GLN A 63 3.47 12.29 -2.18
C GLN A 63 4.06 11.42 -1.06
N SER A 64 3.24 10.90 -0.14
CA SER A 64 3.66 9.97 0.89
C SER A 64 4.15 8.64 0.29
N CYS A 65 3.54 8.16 -0.81
CA CYS A 65 4.01 6.95 -1.51
C CYS A 65 5.48 7.11 -1.96
N LEU A 66 5.85 8.26 -2.52
CA LEU A 66 7.23 8.54 -2.91
C LEU A 66 8.16 8.52 -1.69
N GLN A 67 7.82 9.25 -0.62
CA GLN A 67 8.62 9.29 0.61
C GLN A 67 8.80 7.90 1.22
N PHE A 68 7.73 7.12 1.28
CA PHE A 68 7.73 5.77 1.83
C PHE A 68 8.43 4.76 0.94
N SER A 69 8.41 4.93 -0.39
CA SER A 69 9.17 4.07 -1.30
C SER A 69 10.67 4.13 -1.04
N PHE A 70 11.19 5.29 -0.61
CA PHE A 70 12.58 5.41 -0.15
C PHE A 70 12.84 4.61 1.13
N LEU A 71 11.89 4.57 2.07
CA LEU A 71 12.02 3.82 3.33
C LEU A 71 11.86 2.31 3.13
N GLY A 72 10.93 1.89 2.27
CA GLY A 72 10.69 0.49 1.94
C GLY A 72 11.81 -0.14 1.11
N GLY A 73 12.71 0.66 0.53
CA GLY A 73 13.91 0.18 -0.15
C GLY A 73 13.63 -0.63 -1.42
N ASN A 74 12.44 -0.51 -2.00
CA ASN A 74 12.08 -1.22 -3.22
C ASN A 74 12.19 -0.30 -4.46
N PRO A 75 13.18 -0.52 -5.34
CA PRO A 75 13.42 0.35 -6.50
C PRO A 75 12.29 0.29 -7.54
N GLU A 76 11.53 -0.81 -7.61
CA GLU A 76 10.40 -0.94 -8.53
C GLU A 76 9.25 -0.01 -8.10
N ILE A 77 8.93 0.03 -6.80
CA ILE A 77 7.95 0.97 -6.24
C ILE A 77 8.43 2.41 -6.43
N LEU A 78 9.71 2.68 -6.19
CA LEU A 78 10.28 4.02 -6.36
C LEU A 78 10.14 4.52 -7.80
N SER A 79 10.35 3.64 -8.78
CA SER A 79 10.20 3.98 -10.19
C SER A 79 8.75 4.27 -10.57
N GLU A 80 7.78 3.56 -9.99
CA GLU A 80 6.35 3.76 -10.24
C GLU A 80 5.81 5.03 -9.55
N CYS A 81 6.40 5.44 -8.43
CA CYS A 81 5.96 6.62 -7.67
C CYS A 81 6.58 7.95 -8.16
N ARG A 82 7.47 7.90 -9.16
CA ARG A 82 8.17 9.07 -9.71
C ARG A 82 7.40 9.71 -10.86
#